data_AF-D3F183-F1
#
_entry.id   AF-D3F183-F1
#
_cell.length_a   1.000
_cell.length_b   1.000
_cell.length_c   1.000
_cell.angle_alpha   90.00
_cell.angle_beta   90.00
_cell.angle_gamma   90.00
#
_symmetry.space_group_name_H-M   'P 1'
#
loop_
_entity.id
_entity.type
_entity.pdbx_description
1 polymer ?
#
loop_
_entity_poly.entity_id
_entity_poly.type
_entity_poly.pdbx_seq_one_letter_code
_entity_poly.pdbx_strand_id
1 'polypeptide(L)' 'MLLREARDRAGLTREALARRAGVSSRQIYDIEHALCSPRRATRTVLAVAVGVPRDQIAWPASTARDAAARRAA' A
#
# COMPACT_ATOMS: atom_id res chain seq x y z
N MET A 1 -0.96 -9.40 7.90
CA MET A 1 -0.39 -8.22 8.60
C MET A 1 -0.65 -6.98 7.77
N LEU A 2 -0.65 -5.79 8.37
CA LEU A 2 -0.77 -4.52 7.64
C LEU A 2 0.57 -4.12 6.99
N LEU A 3 0.53 -3.26 5.97
CA LEU A 3 1.74 -2.72 5.36
C LEU A 3 2.63 -1.98 6.38
N ARG A 4 2.01 -1.22 7.29
CA ARG A 4 2.72 -0.51 8.38
C ARG A 4 3.51 -1.49 9.25
N GLU A 5 2.90 -2.59 9.65
CA GLU A 5 3.54 -3.62 10.48
C GLU A 5 4.72 -4.28 9.75
N ALA A 6 4.56 -4.60 8.46
CA ALA A 6 5.64 -5.16 7.66
C ALA A 6 6.80 -4.17 7.50
N ARG A 7 6.49 -2.88 7.30
CA ARG A 7 7.48 -1.80 7.21
C ARG A 7 8.26 -1.64 8.52
N ASP A 8 7.54 -1.60 9.65
CA ASP A 8 8.14 -1.44 10.98
C ASP A 8 9.06 -2.64 11.31
N ARG A 9 8.65 -3.88 11.00
CA ARG A 9 9.49 -5.09 11.15
C ARG A 9 10.74 -5.07 10.28
N ALA A 10 10.65 -4.46 9.09
CA ALA A 10 11.80 -4.28 8.20
C ALA A 10 12.72 -3.11 8.61
N GLY A 11 12.39 -2.37 9.69
CA GLY A 11 13.18 -1.23 10.17
C GLY A 11 13.17 -0.03 9.21
N LEU A 12 12.14 0.08 8.37
CA LEU A 12 12.07 1.11 7.32
C LEU A 12 11.23 2.31 7.77
N THR A 13 11.68 3.53 7.47
CA THR A 13 10.78 4.70 7.44
C THR A 13 9.89 4.67 6.21
N ARG A 14 8.84 5.51 6.14
CA ARG A 14 8.00 5.61 4.95
C ARG A 14 8.79 6.07 3.74
N GLU A 15 9.70 7.02 3.94
CA GLU A 15 10.61 7.54 2.91
C GLU A 15 11.55 6.45 2.39
N ALA A 16 12.08 5.61 3.30
CA ALA A 16 12.93 4.50 2.93
C ALA A 16 12.17 3.45 2.10
N LEU A 17 10.96 3.07 2.54
CA LEU A 17 10.10 2.16 1.79
C LEU A 17 9.72 2.73 0.41
N ALA A 18 9.30 3.99 0.37
CA ALA A 18 8.92 4.69 -0.85
C ALA A 18 10.05 4.67 -1.89
N ARG A 19 11.27 5.06 -1.48
CA ARG A 19 12.46 5.03 -2.33
C ARG A 19 12.77 3.61 -2.81
N ARG A 20 12.67 2.60 -1.95
CA ARG A 20 12.98 1.20 -2.27
C ARG A 20 11.96 0.58 -3.23
N ALA A 21 10.70 1.00 -3.13
CA ALA A 21 9.61 0.52 -3.98
C ALA A 21 9.36 1.38 -5.23
N GLY A 22 10.08 2.50 -5.39
CA GLY A 22 9.90 3.42 -6.52
C GLY A 22 8.55 4.14 -6.52
N VAL A 23 8.01 4.48 -5.34
CA VAL A 23 6.74 5.21 -5.16
C VAL A 23 6.96 6.46 -4.30
N SER A 24 5.94 7.30 -4.14
CA SER A 24 6.03 8.48 -3.26
C SER A 24 5.80 8.12 -1.78
N SER A 25 6.44 8.84 -0.85
CA SER A 25 6.18 8.68 0.60
C SER A 25 4.71 8.97 0.94
N ARG A 26 4.08 9.92 0.22
CA ARG A 26 2.64 10.20 0.32
C ARG A 26 1.79 8.97 -0.03
N GLN A 27 2.14 8.25 -1.09
CA GLN A 27 1.42 7.04 -1.47
C GLN A 27 1.56 5.94 -0.41
N ILE A 28 2.71 5.82 0.26
CA ILE A 28 2.86 4.92 1.42
C ILE A 28 1.90 5.33 2.53
N TYR A 29 1.88 6.61 2.91
CA TYR A 29 0.94 7.14 3.90
C TYR A 29 -0.52 6.81 3.54
N ASP A 30 -0.93 7.09 2.29
CA ASP A 30 -2.31 6.86 1.86
C ASP A 30 -2.69 5.37 1.93
N ILE A 31 -1.76 4.46 1.65
CA ILE A 31 -1.99 3.02 1.77
C ILE A 31 -2.05 2.60 3.25
N GLU A 32 -1.12 3.07 4.09
CA GLU A 32 -1.08 2.76 5.53
C GLU A 32 -2.33 3.24 6.28
N HIS A 33 -2.92 4.34 5.82
CA HIS A 33 -4.15 4.92 6.37
C HIS A 33 -5.42 4.51 5.59
N ALA A 34 -5.33 3.52 4.69
CA ALA A 34 -6.44 3.02 3.89
C ALA A 34 -7.19 4.10 3.06
N LEU A 35 -6.53 5.20 2.74
CA LEU A 35 -7.04 6.29 1.90
C LEU A 35 -7.04 5.92 0.41
N CYS A 36 -6.20 4.96 0.02
CA CYS A 36 -6.23 4.39 -1.32
C CYS A 36 -5.97 2.88 -1.32
N SER A 37 -6.47 2.20 -2.35
CA SER A 37 -6.11 0.81 -2.61
C SER A 37 -5.05 0.75 -3.71
N PRO A 38 -3.85 0.21 -3.43
CA PRO A 38 -2.79 0.12 -4.41
C PRO A 38 -3.14 -0.88 -5.52
N ARG A 39 -2.73 -0.58 -6.75
CA ARG A 39 -2.84 -1.51 -7.89
C ARG A 39 -1.98 -2.75 -7.67
N ARG A 40 -2.27 -3.84 -8.39
CA ARG A 40 -1.52 -5.11 -8.28
C ARG A 40 0.00 -4.92 -8.42
N ALA A 41 0.45 -4.13 -9.40
CA ALA A 41 1.88 -3.83 -9.60
C ALA A 41 2.51 -3.14 -8.38
N THR A 42 1.83 -2.14 -7.82
CA THR A 42 2.26 -1.45 -6.59
C THR A 42 2.34 -2.40 -5.40
N ARG A 43 1.35 -3.30 -5.24
CA ARG A 43 1.38 -4.32 -4.18
C ARG A 43 2.61 -5.22 -4.30
N THR A 44 2.98 -5.61 -5.52
CA THR A 44 4.17 -6.44 -5.77
C THR A 44 5.45 -5.73 -5.35
N VAL A 45 5.68 -4.48 -5.80
CA VAL A 45 6.93 -3.77 -5.46
C VAL A 45 7.03 -3.45 -3.97
N LEU A 46 5.91 -3.15 -3.32
CA LEU A 46 5.88 -2.92 -1.87
C LEU A 46 6.19 -4.18 -1.08
N ALA A 47 5.60 -5.32 -1.46
CA ALA A 47 5.85 -6.62 -0.86
C ALA A 47 7.35 -7.01 -0.94
N VAL A 48 7.96 -6.82 -2.12
CA VAL A 48 9.40 -7.03 -2.32
C VAL A 48 10.22 -6.08 -1.45
N ALA A 49 9.86 -4.80 -1.38
CA ALA A 49 10.63 -3.80 -0.62
C ALA A 49 10.64 -4.04 0.90
N VAL A 50 9.57 -4.61 1.46
CA VAL A 50 9.49 -5.01 2.88
C VAL A 50 9.95 -6.46 3.13
N GLY A 51 10.22 -7.24 2.08
CA GLY A 51 10.70 -8.61 2.19
C GLY A 51 9.63 -9.62 2.63
N VAL A 52 8.35 -9.36 2.32
CA VAL A 52 7.22 -10.21 2.74
C VAL A 52 6.38 -10.58 1.51
N PRO A 53 5.92 -11.83 1.38
CA PRO A 53 5.00 -12.22 0.31
C PRO A 53 3.74 -11.34 0.25
N ARG A 54 3.32 -10.96 -0.97
CA ARG A 54 2.20 -10.03 -1.22
C ARG A 54 0.89 -10.44 -0.53
N ASP A 55 0.63 -11.73 -0.47
CA ASP A 55 -0.55 -12.37 0.13
C ASP A 55 -0.56 -12.33 1.66
N GLN A 56 0.59 -12.15 2.30
CA GLN A 56 0.67 -11.95 3.75
C GLN A 56 0.38 -10.50 4.17
N ILE A 57 0.40 -9.56 3.22
CA ILE A 57 0.05 -8.15 3.44
C ILE A 57 -1.44 -7.97 3.15
N ALA A 58 -2.18 -7.51 4.16
CA ALA A 58 -3.56 -7.06 4.01
C ALA A 58 -3.57 -5.69 3.33
N TRP A 59 -4.18 -5.62 2.15
CA TRP A 59 -4.27 -4.40 1.35
C TRP A 59 -5.63 -3.73 1.56
N PRO A 60 -5.69 -2.39 1.69
CA PRO A 60 -6.96 -1.68 1.77
C PRO A 60 -7.88 -2.05 0.60
N ALA A 61 -9.16 -2.25 0.87
CA ALA A 61 -10.16 -2.40 -0.18
C ALA A 61 -10.24 -1.11 -1.01
N SER A 62 -10.52 -1.23 -2.32
CA SER A 62 -10.72 -0.05 -3.17
C SER A 62 -12.05 0.62 -2.84
N THR A 63 -12.06 1.53 -1.88
CA THR A 63 -13.23 2.37 -1.60
C THR A 63 -13.54 3.34 -2.75
N ALA A 64 -12.58 3.58 -3.65
CA ALA A 64 -12.69 4.52 -4.76
C ALA A 64 -13.49 4.04 -5.99
N ARG A 65 -13.88 2.75 -6.10
CA ARG A 65 -14.72 2.29 -7.23
C ARG A 65 -16.22 2.27 -6.97
N ASP A 66 -16.67 2.15 -5.72
CA ASP A 66 -18.11 2.02 -5.45
C ASP A 66 -18.83 3.36 -5.22
N ALA A 67 -18.13 4.38 -4.72
CA ALA A 67 -18.75 5.67 -4.41
C ALA A 67 -18.99 6.56 -5.65
N ALA A 68 -18.12 6.48 -6.66
CA ALA A 68 -18.27 7.21 -7.91
C ALA A 68 -19.24 6.51 -8.88
N ALA A 69 -19.26 5.17 -8.89
CA ALA A 69 -20.15 4.39 -9.75
C ALA A 69 -21.64 4.47 -9.35
N ARG A 70 -21.97 4.64 -8.06
CA ARG A 70 -23.37 4.79 -7.57
C ARG A 70 -23.95 6.20 -7.69
N ARG A 71 -23.14 7.21 -8.01
CA ARG A 71 -23.61 8.59 -8.27
C ARG A 71 -23.86 8.87 -9.75
N ALA A 72 -23.43 7.95 -10.62
CA ALA A 72 -23.57 8.03 -12.06
C ALA A 72 -24.53 6.96 -12.63
N ALA A 73 -25.24 6.25 -11.75
CA ALA A 73 -26.29 5.26 -12.06
C ALA A 73 -27.56 5.66 -11.31
#